data_AF-Q0HXD0-F1
#
_entry.id   AF-Q0HXD0-F1
#
_cell.length_a   1.000
_cell.length_b   1.000
_cell.length_c   1.000
_cell.angle_alpha   90.00
_cell.angle_beta   90.00
_cell.angle_gamma   90.00
#
_symmetry.space_group_name_H-M   'P 1'
#
loop_
_entity.id
_entity.type
_entity.pdbx_description
1 polymer ?
#
loop_
_entity_poly.entity_id
_entity_poly.type
_entity_poly.pdbx_seq_one_letter_code
_entity_poly.pdbx_strand_id
1 'polypeptide(L)'
;MELQHKVAIVLSFVLVVLSSLLLNAIALSGLTQALILGGIVCAWVLWIVQRLVSHYTPKSEQVTKAFKSVNSPEHEISVQTSKIAIGSAEVSHFIDLLNKSIESNGEHASAIAVAASQLSHTTALLGDNATHILGQTQEAERLSVQGRTQAQKGVSAIESLSGDINTAAQQVQALKSKAEQIQKITEVINSVAEQTNLLALNAAIEAARAGEQGRGFAVVADEVRSLAGKTAGATKDIGKMLLEIRAETDKTSGLMERVVSQTADVVMAMGTLDGHFTDISTSVTHSARALGDMEDSLKQYNHTTNEISGSVSQIRDSLNVTGKQSHKLSEQAFTLSLTTEGIFRALANWDTHTFDQQVLLLANEAAKACGEKLSQGLANRSFTETELFNPQYQPIANTQPQKYSTAFDRYTDQHFPAIQEPILAKHNEIVYAGAVDRKGYFPTHNKRFSQALTGKVEVDMVHNRTKRLFNDPTGIRCGAHTEPVLLQTYKRDTGEVMHDLSVPIYVNGKHWGGFRVGFKAKS
;
A
#
# COMPACT_ATOMS: atom_id res chain seq x y z
N MET A 1 47.20 71.84 -1.48
CA MET A 1 47.70 73.16 -1.04
C MET A 1 48.02 73.23 0.47
N GLU A 2 47.42 72.40 1.32
CA GLU A 2 47.73 72.35 2.78
C GLU A 2 49.12 71.81 3.15
N LEU A 3 49.74 70.96 2.31
CA LEU A 3 51.05 70.36 2.63
C LEU A 3 52.20 71.38 2.54
N GLN A 4 52.09 72.36 1.63
CA GLN A 4 53.10 73.43 1.51
C GLN A 4 53.02 74.44 2.66
N HIS A 5 51.84 74.68 3.23
CA HIS A 5 51.67 75.52 4.42
C HIS A 5 52.26 74.86 5.68
N LYS A 6 52.08 73.54 5.84
CA LYS A 6 52.67 72.80 6.98
C LYS A 6 54.20 72.74 6.90
N VAL A 7 54.76 72.60 5.70
CA VAL A 7 56.23 72.62 5.50
C VAL A 7 56.82 74.02 5.75
N ALA A 8 56.12 75.09 5.38
CA ALA A 8 56.55 76.47 5.65
C ALA A 8 56.53 76.84 7.15
N ILE A 9 55.55 76.34 7.92
CA ILE A 9 55.47 76.53 9.37
C ILE A 9 56.62 75.78 10.08
N VAL A 10 56.96 74.57 9.62
CA VAL A 10 58.08 73.80 10.18
C VAL A 10 59.43 74.47 9.85
N LEU A 11 59.63 74.95 8.62
CA LEU A 11 60.86 75.65 8.23
C LEU A 11 61.05 76.99 8.97
N SER A 12 59.99 77.75 9.20
CA SER A 12 60.05 79.00 9.97
C SER A 12 60.33 78.76 11.45
N PHE A 13 59.77 77.70 12.05
CA PHE A 13 60.10 77.30 13.42
C PHE A 13 61.57 76.87 13.55
N VAL A 14 62.09 76.11 12.58
CA VAL A 14 63.51 75.70 12.55
C VAL A 14 64.45 76.91 12.40
N LEU A 15 64.09 77.91 11.59
CA LEU A 15 64.86 79.15 11.42
C LEU A 15 64.85 80.05 12.68
N VAL A 16 63.73 80.12 13.40
CA VAL A 16 63.64 80.84 14.69
C VAL A 16 64.47 80.15 15.77
N VAL A 17 64.45 78.81 15.82
CA VAL A 17 65.27 78.05 16.76
C VAL A 17 66.77 78.20 16.44
N LEU A 18 67.17 78.08 15.17
CA LEU A 18 68.55 78.26 14.73
C LEU A 18 69.06 79.70 14.96
N SER A 19 68.23 80.72 14.71
CA SER A 19 68.60 82.11 14.98
C SER A 19 68.68 82.42 16.48
N SER A 20 67.82 81.83 17.31
CA SER A 20 67.93 81.95 18.78
C SER A 20 69.17 81.25 19.35
N LEU A 21 69.57 80.13 18.75
CA LEU A 21 70.80 79.40 19.10
C LEU A 21 72.05 80.17 18.65
N LEU A 22 72.01 80.87 17.52
CA LEU A 22 73.09 81.74 17.04
C LEU A 22 73.20 83.04 17.84
N LEU A 23 72.09 83.65 18.26
CA LEU A 23 72.11 84.86 19.10
C LEU A 23 72.60 84.56 20.53
N ASN A 24 72.28 83.39 21.08
CA ASN A 24 72.80 82.94 22.37
C ASN A 24 74.25 82.41 22.31
N ALA A 25 74.83 82.25 21.11
CA ALA A 25 76.20 81.79 20.93
C ALA A 25 77.27 82.86 21.21
N ILE A 26 76.89 84.11 21.49
CA ILE A 26 77.84 85.21 21.77
C ILE A 26 78.14 85.39 23.27
N ALA A 27 77.47 84.67 24.17
CA ALA A 27 77.75 84.76 25.60
C ALA A 27 77.51 83.43 26.31
N LEU A 28 78.44 82.47 26.19
CA LEU A 28 78.73 81.45 27.22
C LEU A 28 79.95 80.59 26.80
N SER A 29 80.83 80.30 27.75
CA SER A 29 82.09 79.56 27.60
C SER A 29 81.99 78.26 26.80
N GLY A 30 82.95 78.01 25.89
CA GLY A 30 82.97 76.86 24.96
C GLY A 30 82.92 75.45 25.55
N LEU A 31 82.92 75.29 26.87
CA LEU A 31 82.76 73.99 27.53
C LEU A 31 81.29 73.51 27.59
N THR A 32 80.31 74.43 27.68
CA THR A 32 78.88 74.08 27.71
C THR A 32 78.36 73.72 26.31
N GLN A 33 78.92 74.34 25.26
CA GLN A 33 78.57 74.06 23.87
C GLN A 33 78.99 72.64 23.46
N ALA A 34 80.15 72.15 23.92
CA ALA A 34 80.62 70.81 23.62
C ALA A 34 79.74 69.71 24.25
N LEU A 35 79.23 69.93 25.47
CA LEU A 35 78.34 68.97 26.15
C LEU A 35 76.94 68.94 25.54
N ILE A 36 76.40 70.09 25.12
CA ILE A 36 75.09 70.17 24.46
C ILE A 36 75.16 69.55 23.05
N LEU A 37 76.21 69.84 22.28
CA LEU A 37 76.41 69.19 20.97
C LEU A 37 76.58 67.67 21.11
N GLY A 38 77.38 67.22 22.08
CA GLY A 38 77.57 65.80 22.36
C GLY A 38 76.26 65.09 22.75
N GLY A 39 75.44 65.73 23.59
CA GLY A 39 74.13 65.21 23.98
C GLY A 39 73.14 65.12 22.82
N ILE A 40 73.07 66.14 21.96
CA ILE A 40 72.20 66.15 20.79
C ILE A 40 72.64 65.10 19.77
N VAL A 41 73.94 64.94 19.52
CA VAL A 41 74.46 63.92 18.60
C VAL A 41 74.19 62.52 19.15
N CYS A 42 74.38 62.26 20.44
CA CYS A 42 74.03 60.98 21.04
C CYS A 42 72.53 60.68 20.96
N ALA A 43 71.67 61.66 21.24
CA ALA A 43 70.22 61.50 21.12
C ALA A 43 69.78 61.27 19.66
N TRP A 44 70.43 61.95 18.71
CA TRP A 44 70.15 61.79 17.28
C TRP A 44 70.64 60.43 16.74
N VAL A 45 71.80 59.95 17.20
CA VAL A 45 72.31 58.60 16.90
C VAL A 45 71.41 57.55 17.54
N LEU A 46 70.99 57.71 18.79
CA LEU A 46 70.04 56.81 19.45
C LEU A 46 68.69 56.77 18.73
N TRP A 47 68.17 57.91 18.29
CA TRP A 47 66.93 57.99 17.52
C TRP A 47 67.07 57.36 16.14
N ILE A 48 68.20 57.56 15.44
CA ILE A 48 68.49 56.90 14.15
C ILE A 48 68.63 55.39 14.32
N VAL A 49 69.32 54.92 15.37
CA VAL A 49 69.46 53.49 15.67
C VAL A 49 68.10 52.88 16.04
N GLN A 50 67.30 53.54 16.89
CA GLN A 50 65.93 53.07 17.17
C GLN A 50 65.05 53.05 15.93
N ARG A 51 65.18 54.04 15.04
CA ARG A 51 64.38 54.12 13.81
C ARG A 51 64.82 53.08 12.77
N LEU A 52 66.14 52.84 12.63
CA LEU A 52 66.70 51.79 11.79
C LEU A 52 66.33 50.39 12.32
N VAL A 53 66.35 50.17 13.65
CA VAL A 53 65.92 48.91 14.27
C VAL A 53 64.40 48.71 14.17
N SER A 54 63.59 49.77 14.29
CA SER A 54 62.12 49.71 14.13
C SER A 54 61.64 49.52 12.67
N HIS A 55 62.52 49.73 11.69
CA HIS A 55 62.26 49.50 10.27
C HIS A 55 63.07 48.33 9.68
N TYR A 56 63.79 47.59 10.52
CA TYR A 56 64.40 46.32 10.15
C TYR A 56 63.51 45.16 10.61
N THR A 57 62.42 44.94 9.88
CA THR A 57 61.73 43.65 9.90
C THR A 57 62.56 42.67 9.07
N PRO A 58 63.01 41.53 9.61
CA PRO A 58 63.72 40.54 8.81
C PRO A 58 62.83 40.07 7.66
N LYS A 59 63.40 40.02 6.45
CA LYS A 59 62.72 39.59 5.21
C LYS A 59 62.14 38.17 5.28
N SER A 60 62.46 37.41 6.33
CA SER A 60 61.88 36.09 6.62
C SER A 60 60.41 36.14 7.06
N GLU A 61 59.91 37.28 7.56
CA GLU A 61 58.54 37.37 8.10
C GLU A 61 57.49 37.78 7.05
N GLN A 62 57.90 38.43 5.96
CA GLN A 62 57.00 38.73 4.83
C GLN A 62 56.79 37.53 3.91
N VAL A 63 57.78 36.65 3.76
CA VAL A 63 57.64 35.39 3.01
C VAL A 63 56.75 34.39 3.76
N THR A 64 56.74 34.40 5.09
CA THR A 64 55.83 33.56 5.91
C THR A 64 54.40 34.10 5.98
N LYS A 65 54.17 35.41 5.79
CA LYS A 65 52.81 35.97 5.70
C LYS A 65 52.18 35.86 4.30
N ALA A 66 52.99 35.85 3.23
CA ALA A 66 52.49 35.64 1.87
C ALA A 66 52.06 34.18 1.59
N PHE A 67 52.54 33.21 2.38
CA PHE A 67 52.10 31.80 2.35
C PHE A 67 50.90 31.48 3.25
N LYS A 68 50.35 32.47 3.97
CA LYS A 68 49.07 32.35 4.69
C LYS A 68 47.86 32.65 3.79
N SER A 69 47.93 32.31 2.51
CA SER A 69 46.71 32.18 1.72
C SER A 69 46.13 30.80 1.99
N VAL A 70 44.84 30.76 2.30
CA VAL A 70 44.03 29.55 2.56
C VAL A 70 43.91 28.64 1.31
N ASN A 71 44.75 28.85 0.29
CA ASN A 71 44.67 28.21 -1.02
C ASN A 71 46.01 27.52 -1.37
N SER A 72 46.52 26.66 -0.50
CA SER A 72 47.57 25.73 -0.91
C SER A 72 46.91 24.61 -1.77
N PRO A 73 47.58 24.10 -2.81
CA PRO A 73 47.03 23.00 -3.62
C PRO A 73 46.62 21.80 -2.76
N GLU A 74 47.34 21.54 -1.67
CA GLU A 74 47.07 20.44 -0.75
C GLU A 74 45.79 20.66 0.07
N HIS A 75 45.51 21.91 0.47
CA HIS A 75 44.24 22.29 1.10
C HIS A 75 43.06 21.97 0.17
N GLU A 76 43.16 22.42 -1.09
CA GLU A 76 42.10 22.20 -2.08
C GLU A 76 41.90 20.72 -2.39
N ILE A 77 42.98 19.94 -2.55
CA ILE A 77 42.89 18.50 -2.79
C ILE A 77 42.24 17.80 -1.58
N SER A 78 42.59 18.14 -0.33
CA SER A 78 41.95 17.54 0.86
C SER A 78 40.45 17.84 0.89
N VAL A 79 40.06 19.11 0.70
CA VAL A 79 38.64 19.51 0.69
C VAL A 79 37.86 18.79 -0.41
N GLN A 80 38.39 18.71 -1.63
CA GLN A 80 37.73 18.00 -2.72
C GLN A 80 37.66 16.48 -2.48
N THR A 81 38.72 15.90 -1.90
CA THR A 81 38.75 14.47 -1.54
C THR A 81 37.70 14.15 -0.48
N SER A 82 37.54 15.02 0.53
CA SER A 82 36.48 14.91 1.54
C SER A 82 35.10 14.92 0.89
N LYS A 83 34.83 15.86 -0.04
CA LYS A 83 33.55 15.90 -0.79
C LYS A 83 33.30 14.62 -1.59
N ILE A 84 34.32 14.08 -2.25
CA ILE A 84 34.22 12.80 -2.98
C ILE A 84 33.91 11.64 -2.03
N ALA A 85 34.56 11.61 -0.85
CA ALA A 85 34.36 10.55 0.14
C ALA A 85 32.95 10.59 0.75
N ILE A 86 32.45 11.80 1.03
CA ILE A 86 31.07 12.04 1.47
C ILE A 86 30.09 11.54 0.40
N GLY A 87 30.26 11.96 -0.86
CA GLY A 87 29.41 11.53 -1.97
C GLY A 87 29.43 10.02 -2.19
N SER A 88 30.60 9.37 -2.08
CA SER A 88 30.74 7.90 -2.15
C SER A 88 29.94 7.19 -1.05
N ALA A 89 30.03 7.68 0.19
CA ALA A 89 29.27 7.13 1.31
C ALA A 89 27.76 7.30 1.14
N GLU A 90 27.31 8.44 0.59
CA GLU A 90 25.90 8.68 0.28
C GLU A 90 25.38 7.78 -0.83
N VAL A 91 26.16 7.59 -1.91
CA VAL A 91 25.82 6.68 -3.00
C VAL A 91 25.72 5.24 -2.50
N SER A 92 26.67 4.79 -1.66
CA SER A 92 26.65 3.44 -1.09
C SER A 92 25.37 3.19 -0.28
N HIS A 93 24.98 4.14 0.56
CA HIS A 93 23.73 4.06 1.32
C HIS A 93 22.48 4.06 0.43
N PHE A 94 22.47 4.92 -0.60
CA PHE A 94 21.37 4.98 -1.56
C PHE A 94 21.20 3.64 -2.30
N ILE A 95 22.30 2.97 -2.64
CA ILE A 95 22.29 1.64 -3.28
C ILE A 95 21.67 0.58 -2.37
N ASP A 96 21.97 0.58 -1.08
CA ASP A 96 21.36 -0.36 -0.13
C ASP A 96 19.83 -0.18 -0.07
N LEU A 97 19.37 1.08 -0.07
CA LEU A 97 17.93 1.39 -0.12
C LEU A 97 17.32 0.97 -1.47
N LEU A 98 18.03 1.20 -2.57
CA LEU A 98 17.61 0.80 -3.91
C LEU A 98 17.46 -0.72 -4.02
N ASN A 99 18.42 -1.49 -3.50
CA ASN A 99 18.36 -2.96 -3.51
C ASN A 99 17.15 -3.49 -2.75
N LYS A 100 16.85 -2.93 -1.57
CA LYS A 100 15.63 -3.26 -0.81
C LYS A 100 14.37 -2.93 -1.60
N SER A 101 14.35 -1.79 -2.29
CA SER A 101 13.22 -1.40 -3.14
C SER A 101 13.05 -2.34 -4.35
N ILE A 102 14.14 -2.82 -4.94
CA ILE A 102 14.11 -3.77 -6.06
C ILE A 102 13.51 -5.11 -5.61
N GLU A 103 13.93 -5.62 -4.46
CA GLU A 103 13.40 -6.85 -3.88
C GLU A 103 11.90 -6.74 -3.62
N SER A 104 11.48 -5.70 -2.89
CA SER A 104 10.05 -5.45 -2.61
C SER A 104 9.22 -5.28 -3.89
N ASN A 105 9.72 -4.54 -4.88
CA ASN A 105 9.01 -4.39 -6.16
C ASN A 105 8.94 -5.72 -6.94
N GLY A 106 9.94 -6.60 -6.79
CA GLY A 106 9.94 -7.93 -7.37
C GLY A 106 8.86 -8.84 -6.77
N GLU A 107 8.69 -8.79 -5.45
CA GLU A 107 7.60 -9.50 -4.75
C GLU A 107 6.23 -8.99 -5.21
N HIS A 108 6.05 -7.68 -5.29
CA HIS A 108 4.82 -7.08 -5.81
C HIS A 108 4.51 -7.50 -7.25
N ALA A 109 5.51 -7.48 -8.14
CA ALA A 109 5.35 -7.94 -9.51
C ALA A 109 4.92 -9.43 -9.58
N SER A 110 5.51 -10.28 -8.73
CA SER A 110 5.13 -11.69 -8.64
C SER A 110 3.68 -11.88 -8.17
N ALA A 111 3.26 -11.13 -7.14
CA ALA A 111 1.88 -11.16 -6.66
C ALA A 111 0.87 -10.72 -7.73
N ILE A 112 1.20 -9.66 -8.49
CA ILE A 112 0.34 -9.21 -9.61
C ILE A 112 0.26 -10.27 -10.71
N ALA A 113 1.37 -10.97 -11.03
CA ALA A 113 1.34 -12.06 -12.00
C ALA A 113 0.39 -13.20 -11.60
N VAL A 114 0.41 -13.59 -10.32
CA VAL A 114 -0.52 -14.60 -9.79
C VAL A 114 -1.96 -14.12 -9.88
N ALA A 115 -2.23 -12.87 -9.50
CA ALA A 115 -3.56 -12.29 -9.60
C ALA A 115 -4.07 -12.24 -11.05
N ALA A 116 -3.22 -11.87 -12.01
CA ALA A 116 -3.55 -11.86 -13.43
C ALA A 116 -3.88 -13.27 -13.96
N SER A 117 -3.12 -14.29 -13.56
CA SER A 117 -3.41 -15.68 -13.91
C SER A 117 -4.76 -16.15 -13.36
N GLN A 118 -5.06 -15.84 -12.09
CA GLN A 118 -6.35 -16.15 -11.48
C GLN A 118 -7.51 -15.43 -12.17
N LEU A 119 -7.30 -14.19 -12.59
CA LEU A 119 -8.31 -13.40 -13.31
C LEU A 119 -8.58 -13.97 -14.70
N SER A 120 -7.54 -14.43 -15.42
CA SER A 120 -7.70 -15.16 -16.69
C SER A 120 -8.54 -16.42 -16.51
N HIS A 121 -8.24 -17.25 -15.50
CA HIS A 121 -9.01 -18.45 -15.20
C HIS A 121 -10.47 -18.16 -14.88
N THR A 122 -10.72 -17.13 -14.04
CA THR A 122 -12.07 -16.71 -13.68
C THR A 122 -12.85 -16.19 -14.88
N THR A 123 -12.19 -15.46 -15.79
CA THR A 123 -12.80 -14.96 -17.03
C THR A 123 -13.22 -16.11 -17.94
N ALA A 124 -12.40 -17.17 -18.05
CA ALA A 124 -12.77 -18.37 -18.80
C ALA A 124 -14.00 -19.08 -18.21
N LEU A 125 -14.02 -19.30 -16.88
CA LEU A 125 -15.17 -19.88 -16.18
C LEU A 125 -16.46 -19.07 -16.38
N LEU A 126 -16.37 -17.74 -16.37
CA LEU A 126 -17.51 -16.88 -16.63
C LEU A 126 -18.03 -17.00 -18.07
N GLY A 127 -17.14 -17.20 -19.04
CA GLY A 127 -17.52 -17.47 -20.43
C GLY A 127 -18.28 -18.79 -20.60
N ASP A 128 -17.80 -19.86 -19.95
CA ASP A 128 -18.47 -21.16 -19.96
C ASP A 128 -19.86 -21.06 -19.30
N ASN A 129 -19.96 -20.36 -18.17
CA ASN A 129 -21.23 -20.12 -17.49
C ASN A 129 -22.20 -19.28 -18.35
N ALA A 130 -21.73 -18.24 -19.03
CA ALA A 130 -22.56 -17.43 -19.92
C ALA A 130 -23.15 -18.30 -21.06
N THR A 131 -22.33 -19.18 -21.64
CA THR A 131 -22.76 -20.14 -22.67
C THR A 131 -23.82 -21.10 -22.13
N HIS A 132 -23.64 -21.62 -20.92
CA HIS A 132 -24.61 -22.51 -20.28
C HIS A 132 -25.96 -21.80 -20.01
N ILE A 133 -25.93 -20.58 -19.48
CA ILE A 133 -27.14 -19.78 -19.20
C ILE A 133 -27.84 -19.42 -20.52
N LEU A 134 -27.11 -19.16 -21.61
CA LEU A 134 -27.70 -18.92 -22.92
C LEU A 134 -28.50 -20.14 -23.40
N GLY A 135 -27.93 -21.35 -23.25
CA GLY A 135 -28.64 -22.60 -23.57
C GLY A 135 -29.91 -22.79 -22.75
N GLN A 136 -29.86 -22.51 -21.44
CA GLN A 136 -31.04 -22.56 -20.57
C GLN A 136 -32.10 -21.52 -20.96
N THR A 137 -31.69 -20.33 -21.38
CA THR A 137 -32.57 -19.27 -21.84
C THR A 137 -33.28 -19.66 -23.13
N GLN A 138 -32.56 -20.25 -24.10
CA GLN A 138 -33.15 -20.77 -25.33
C GLN A 138 -34.15 -21.91 -25.07
N GLU A 139 -33.86 -22.79 -24.11
CA GLU A 139 -34.78 -23.86 -23.73
C GLU A 139 -36.04 -23.31 -23.04
N ALA A 140 -35.90 -22.30 -22.18
CA ALA A 140 -37.04 -21.62 -21.56
C ALA A 140 -37.95 -20.94 -22.60
N GLU A 141 -37.38 -20.33 -23.65
CA GLU A 141 -38.14 -19.78 -24.77
C GLU A 141 -38.92 -20.86 -25.50
N ARG A 142 -38.24 -21.97 -25.84
CA ARG A 142 -38.85 -23.11 -26.52
C ARG A 142 -40.04 -23.66 -25.72
N LEU A 143 -39.88 -23.85 -24.42
CA LEU A 143 -40.93 -24.33 -23.52
C LEU A 143 -42.08 -23.32 -23.39
N SER A 144 -41.79 -22.01 -23.38
CA SER A 144 -42.81 -20.96 -23.32
C SER A 144 -43.66 -20.91 -24.58
N VAL A 145 -43.04 -20.99 -25.75
CA VAL A 145 -43.74 -21.06 -27.04
C VAL A 145 -44.60 -22.32 -27.13
N GLN A 146 -44.10 -23.46 -26.67
CA GLN A 146 -44.87 -24.71 -26.61
C GLN A 146 -46.06 -24.61 -25.66
N GLY A 147 -45.84 -24.08 -24.45
CA GLY A 147 -46.89 -23.85 -23.46
C GLY A 147 -47.99 -22.93 -23.99
N ARG A 148 -47.61 -21.85 -24.66
CA ARG A 148 -48.53 -20.92 -25.31
C ARG A 148 -49.37 -21.60 -26.40
N THR A 149 -48.72 -22.39 -27.26
CA THR A 149 -49.41 -23.19 -28.29
C THR A 149 -50.42 -24.16 -27.66
N GLN A 150 -50.07 -24.77 -26.53
CA GLN A 150 -50.96 -25.70 -25.82
C GLN A 150 -52.14 -24.97 -25.16
N ALA A 151 -51.92 -23.79 -24.58
CA ALA A 151 -52.98 -22.95 -24.03
C ALA A 151 -53.99 -22.54 -25.12
N GLN A 152 -53.50 -22.12 -26.29
CA GLN A 152 -54.35 -21.77 -27.44
C GLN A 152 -55.19 -22.95 -27.93
N LYS A 153 -54.61 -24.16 -27.99
CA LYS A 153 -55.37 -25.39 -28.28
C LYS A 153 -56.45 -25.65 -27.23
N GLY A 154 -56.14 -25.39 -25.96
CA GLY A 154 -57.10 -25.50 -24.85
C GLY A 154 -58.28 -24.54 -24.99
N VAL A 155 -58.03 -23.28 -25.35
CA VAL A 155 -59.08 -22.28 -25.63
C VAL A 155 -59.99 -22.77 -26.75
N SER A 156 -59.43 -23.18 -27.90
CA SER A 156 -60.22 -23.66 -29.04
C SER A 156 -61.07 -24.88 -28.69
N ALA A 157 -60.56 -25.81 -27.88
CA ALA A 157 -61.33 -26.97 -27.42
C ALA A 157 -62.50 -26.58 -26.50
N ILE A 158 -62.30 -25.59 -25.62
CA ILE A 158 -63.36 -25.08 -24.72
C ILE A 158 -64.42 -24.30 -25.50
N GLU A 159 -64.03 -23.51 -26.50
CA GLU A 159 -64.97 -22.82 -27.38
C GLU A 159 -65.86 -23.82 -28.15
N SER A 160 -65.26 -24.90 -28.68
CA SER A 160 -66.02 -26.00 -29.31
C SER A 160 -67.00 -26.64 -28.32
N LEU A 161 -66.54 -26.96 -27.10
CA LEU A 161 -67.38 -27.53 -26.05
C LEU A 161 -68.55 -26.60 -25.68
N SER A 162 -68.31 -25.29 -25.60
CA SER A 162 -69.37 -24.31 -25.35
C SER A 162 -70.42 -24.30 -26.48
N GLY A 163 -69.99 -24.48 -27.73
CA GLY A 163 -70.88 -24.63 -28.88
C GLY A 163 -71.74 -25.90 -28.80
N ASP A 164 -71.13 -27.02 -28.43
CA ASP A 164 -71.83 -28.31 -28.25
C ASP A 164 -72.87 -28.24 -27.12
N ILE A 165 -72.51 -27.62 -25.99
CA ILE A 165 -73.43 -27.42 -24.85
C ILE A 165 -74.61 -26.52 -25.23
N ASN A 166 -74.37 -25.43 -25.97
CA ASN A 166 -75.45 -24.56 -26.46
C ASN A 166 -76.40 -25.31 -27.40
N THR A 167 -75.86 -26.16 -28.27
CA THR A 167 -76.67 -27.01 -29.16
C THR A 167 -77.51 -28.01 -28.35
N ALA A 168 -76.92 -28.65 -27.34
CA ALA A 168 -77.63 -29.56 -26.45
C ALA A 168 -78.74 -28.84 -25.64
N ALA A 169 -78.49 -27.61 -25.17
CA ALA A 169 -79.48 -26.79 -24.47
C ALA A 169 -80.70 -26.47 -25.36
N GLN A 170 -80.47 -26.17 -26.65
CA GLN A 170 -81.56 -25.98 -27.61
C GLN A 170 -82.40 -27.26 -27.80
N GLN A 171 -81.77 -28.43 -27.84
CA GLN A 171 -82.48 -29.71 -27.96
C GLN A 171 -83.31 -30.02 -26.71
N VAL A 172 -82.78 -29.77 -25.51
CA VAL A 172 -83.52 -29.91 -24.24
C VAL A 172 -84.71 -28.95 -24.18
N GLN A 173 -84.54 -27.70 -24.63
CA GLN A 173 -85.62 -26.73 -24.71
C GLN A 173 -86.71 -27.15 -25.70
N ALA A 174 -86.32 -27.74 -26.84
CA ALA A 174 -87.27 -28.30 -27.80
C ALA A 174 -88.03 -29.51 -27.23
N LEU A 175 -87.36 -30.38 -26.46
CA LEU A 175 -87.99 -31.50 -25.78
C LEU A 175 -89.02 -31.02 -24.74
N LYS A 176 -88.68 -30.01 -23.94
CA LYS A 176 -89.58 -29.36 -22.98
C LYS A 176 -90.85 -28.84 -23.68
N SER A 177 -90.69 -28.12 -24.79
CA SER A 177 -91.81 -27.60 -25.59
C SER A 177 -92.71 -28.72 -26.15
N LYS A 178 -92.11 -29.81 -26.65
CA LYS A 178 -92.86 -30.99 -27.11
C LYS A 178 -93.62 -31.65 -25.97
N ALA A 179 -93.01 -31.80 -24.79
CA ALA A 179 -93.68 -32.35 -23.61
C ALA A 179 -94.89 -31.50 -23.18
N GLU A 180 -94.77 -30.16 -23.20
CA GLU A 180 -95.88 -29.24 -22.93
C GLU A 180 -97.02 -29.35 -23.96
N GLN A 181 -96.69 -29.56 -25.24
CA GLN A 181 -97.70 -29.79 -26.28
C GLN A 181 -98.46 -31.12 -26.06
N ILE A 182 -97.74 -32.20 -25.72
CA ILE A 182 -98.36 -33.51 -25.45
C ILE A 182 -99.22 -33.43 -24.17
N GLN A 183 -98.81 -32.65 -23.17
CA GLN A 183 -99.58 -32.41 -21.95
C GLN A 183 -100.95 -31.79 -22.27
N LYS A 184 -101.00 -30.77 -23.14
CA LYS A 184 -102.26 -30.17 -23.60
C LYS A 184 -103.15 -31.17 -24.34
N ILE A 185 -102.57 -32.01 -25.19
CA ILE A 185 -103.31 -33.04 -25.93
C ILE A 185 -103.90 -34.08 -24.95
N THR A 186 -103.12 -34.52 -23.98
CA THR A 186 -103.55 -35.52 -22.98
C THR A 186 -104.63 -34.97 -22.04
N GLU A 187 -104.59 -33.68 -21.71
CA GLU A 187 -105.69 -32.98 -21.01
C GLU A 187 -106.99 -33.00 -21.83
N VAL A 188 -106.92 -32.72 -23.13
CA VAL A 188 -108.09 -32.81 -24.02
C VAL A 188 -108.61 -34.25 -24.08
N ILE A 189 -107.75 -35.25 -24.27
CA ILE A 189 -108.17 -36.66 -24.32
C ILE A 189 -108.81 -37.08 -22.98
N ASN A 190 -108.24 -36.67 -21.85
CA ASN A 190 -108.83 -36.95 -20.54
C ASN A 190 -110.22 -36.32 -20.42
N SER A 191 -110.40 -35.08 -20.87
CA SER A 191 -111.73 -34.42 -20.87
C SER A 191 -112.75 -35.15 -21.76
N VAL A 192 -112.31 -35.67 -22.92
CA VAL A 192 -113.15 -36.47 -23.82
C VAL A 192 -113.49 -37.81 -23.20
N ALA A 193 -112.53 -38.47 -22.54
CA ALA A 193 -112.75 -39.73 -21.85
C ALA A 193 -113.76 -39.54 -20.69
N GLU A 194 -113.65 -38.46 -19.93
CA GLU A 194 -114.57 -38.13 -18.84
C GLU A 194 -115.98 -37.82 -19.36
N GLN A 195 -116.10 -37.06 -20.45
CA GLN A 195 -117.38 -36.84 -21.15
C GLN A 195 -117.97 -38.14 -21.70
N THR A 196 -117.15 -39.00 -22.30
CA THR A 196 -117.59 -40.30 -22.83
C THR A 196 -118.07 -41.22 -21.71
N ASN A 197 -117.38 -41.22 -20.57
CA ASN A 197 -117.77 -41.96 -19.37
C ASN A 197 -119.13 -41.48 -18.84
N LEU A 198 -119.38 -40.17 -18.81
CA LEU A 198 -120.68 -39.58 -18.44
C LEU A 198 -121.79 -39.93 -19.44
N LEU A 199 -121.52 -39.87 -20.74
CA LEU A 199 -122.46 -40.26 -21.79
C LEU A 199 -122.82 -41.75 -21.71
N ALA A 200 -121.81 -42.60 -21.51
CA ALA A 200 -121.98 -44.04 -21.35
C ALA A 200 -122.77 -44.38 -20.07
N LEU A 201 -122.53 -43.66 -18.97
CA LEU A 201 -123.33 -43.77 -17.76
C LEU A 201 -124.81 -43.43 -18.01
N ASN A 202 -125.08 -42.31 -18.69
CA ASN A 202 -126.45 -41.92 -19.05
C ASN A 202 -127.12 -42.95 -19.96
N ALA A 203 -126.38 -43.50 -20.94
CA ALA A 203 -126.87 -44.56 -21.81
C ALA A 203 -127.16 -45.87 -21.06
N ALA A 204 -126.31 -46.26 -20.11
CA ALA A 204 -126.52 -47.43 -19.26
C ALA A 204 -127.78 -47.28 -18.38
N ILE A 205 -128.00 -46.07 -17.83
CA ILE A 205 -129.21 -45.73 -17.07
C ILE A 205 -130.47 -45.87 -17.95
N GLU A 206 -130.46 -45.30 -19.17
CA GLU A 206 -131.62 -45.36 -20.06
C GLU A 206 -131.87 -46.77 -20.63
N ALA A 207 -130.81 -47.53 -20.87
CA ALA A 207 -130.89 -48.94 -21.26
C ALA A 207 -131.49 -49.81 -20.14
N ALA A 208 -131.13 -49.57 -18.88
CA ALA A 208 -131.76 -50.22 -17.73
C ALA A 208 -133.25 -49.85 -17.60
N ARG A 209 -133.61 -48.61 -17.97
CA ARG A 209 -134.99 -48.10 -17.95
C ARG A 209 -135.89 -48.74 -19.02
N ALA A 210 -135.32 -49.16 -20.15
CA ALA A 210 -136.02 -49.87 -21.23
C ALA A 210 -136.29 -51.36 -20.94
N GLY A 211 -135.84 -51.90 -19.80
CA GLY A 211 -136.10 -53.28 -19.38
C GLY A 211 -135.45 -54.33 -20.30
N GLU A 212 -136.17 -55.42 -20.60
CA GLU A 212 -135.66 -56.53 -21.44
C GLU A 212 -135.26 -56.10 -22.87
N GLN A 213 -135.91 -55.06 -23.43
CA GLN A 213 -135.57 -54.54 -24.77
C GLN A 213 -134.24 -53.75 -24.79
N GLY A 214 -133.75 -53.30 -23.63
CA GLY A 214 -132.53 -52.50 -23.47
C GLY A 214 -131.27 -53.31 -23.13
N ARG A 215 -131.37 -54.62 -22.88
CA ARG A 215 -130.25 -55.45 -22.39
C ARG A 215 -129.00 -55.40 -23.28
N GLY A 216 -129.16 -55.44 -24.60
CA GLY A 216 -128.04 -55.33 -25.53
C GLY A 216 -127.34 -53.97 -25.48
N PHE A 217 -128.11 -52.89 -25.32
CA PHE A 217 -127.59 -51.54 -25.17
C PHE A 217 -126.88 -51.31 -23.83
N ALA A 218 -127.38 -51.91 -22.74
CA ALA A 218 -126.75 -51.81 -21.42
C ALA A 218 -125.34 -52.41 -21.42
N VAL A 219 -125.14 -53.57 -22.05
CA VAL A 219 -123.81 -54.22 -22.17
C VAL A 219 -122.84 -53.33 -22.96
N VAL A 220 -123.29 -52.75 -24.08
CA VAL A 220 -122.46 -51.83 -24.87
C VAL A 220 -122.12 -50.57 -24.08
N ALA A 221 -123.09 -50.00 -23.34
CA ALA A 221 -122.88 -48.81 -22.54
C ALA A 221 -121.87 -49.05 -21.40
N ASP A 222 -121.94 -50.19 -20.70
CA ASP A 222 -120.96 -50.55 -19.67
C ASP A 222 -119.55 -50.80 -20.24
N GLU A 223 -119.44 -51.41 -21.43
CA GLU A 223 -118.15 -51.59 -22.10
C GLU A 223 -117.54 -50.24 -22.53
N VAL A 224 -118.35 -49.32 -23.08
CA VAL A 224 -117.90 -47.95 -23.41
C VAL A 224 -117.47 -47.20 -22.15
N ARG A 225 -118.21 -47.35 -21.04
CA ARG A 225 -117.87 -46.75 -19.74
C ARG A 225 -116.54 -47.27 -19.21
N SER A 226 -116.33 -48.59 -19.26
CA SER A 226 -115.09 -49.26 -18.87
C SER A 226 -113.91 -48.78 -19.73
N LEU A 227 -114.10 -48.68 -21.05
CA LEU A 227 -113.09 -48.19 -21.98
C LEU A 227 -112.72 -46.73 -21.70
N ALA A 228 -113.71 -45.87 -21.48
CA ALA A 228 -113.52 -44.46 -21.14
C ALA A 228 -112.75 -44.31 -19.80
N GLY A 229 -113.06 -45.13 -18.79
CA GLY A 229 -112.32 -45.17 -17.53
C GLY A 229 -110.86 -45.61 -17.70
N LYS A 230 -110.60 -46.62 -18.53
CA LYS A 230 -109.23 -47.04 -18.88
C LYS A 230 -108.48 -45.93 -19.63
N THR A 231 -109.14 -45.22 -20.54
CA THR A 231 -108.55 -44.08 -21.26
C THR A 231 -108.19 -42.92 -20.32
N ALA A 232 -109.07 -42.58 -19.37
CA ALA A 232 -108.81 -41.56 -18.35
C ALA A 232 -107.63 -41.95 -17.43
N GLY A 233 -107.56 -43.23 -17.02
CA GLY A 233 -106.42 -43.76 -16.27
C GLY A 233 -105.10 -43.64 -17.03
N ALA A 234 -105.07 -44.10 -18.28
CA ALA A 234 -103.87 -44.05 -19.12
C ALA A 234 -103.41 -42.60 -19.41
N THR A 235 -104.33 -41.66 -19.63
CA THR A 235 -103.99 -40.25 -19.83
C THR A 235 -103.42 -39.60 -18.57
N LYS A 236 -103.92 -39.97 -17.39
CA LYS A 236 -103.34 -39.53 -16.12
C LYS A 236 -101.91 -40.03 -15.91
N ASP A 237 -101.64 -41.29 -16.26
CA ASP A 237 -100.28 -41.85 -16.19
C ASP A 237 -99.34 -41.17 -17.19
N ILE A 238 -99.81 -40.87 -18.41
CA ILE A 238 -99.04 -40.06 -19.38
C ILE A 238 -98.74 -38.66 -18.82
N GLY A 239 -99.72 -38.00 -18.21
CA GLY A 239 -99.52 -36.69 -17.58
C GLY A 239 -98.45 -36.73 -16.49
N LYS A 240 -98.41 -37.78 -15.67
CA LYS A 240 -97.35 -37.98 -14.67
C LYS A 240 -95.97 -38.12 -15.33
N MET A 241 -95.84 -38.94 -16.37
CA MET A 241 -94.58 -39.09 -17.11
C MET A 241 -94.11 -37.78 -17.73
N LEU A 242 -95.02 -36.95 -18.24
CA LEU A 242 -94.69 -35.63 -18.80
C LEU A 242 -94.20 -34.64 -17.75
N LEU A 243 -94.77 -34.68 -16.54
CA LEU A 243 -94.28 -33.88 -15.40
C LEU A 243 -92.87 -34.29 -14.99
N GLU A 244 -92.57 -35.60 -14.97
CA GLU A 244 -91.22 -36.12 -14.71
C GLU A 244 -90.22 -35.68 -15.79
N ILE A 245 -90.58 -35.80 -17.08
CA ILE A 245 -89.76 -35.32 -18.21
C ILE A 245 -89.49 -33.81 -18.10
N ARG A 246 -90.49 -33.02 -17.71
CA ARG A 246 -90.33 -31.57 -17.51
C ARG A 246 -89.35 -31.27 -16.39
N ALA A 247 -89.49 -31.94 -15.24
CA ALA A 247 -88.58 -31.73 -14.12
C ALA A 247 -87.12 -32.10 -14.47
N GLU A 248 -86.93 -33.18 -15.22
CA GLU A 248 -85.60 -33.64 -15.66
C GLU A 248 -84.99 -32.70 -16.71
N THR A 249 -85.80 -32.20 -17.65
CA THR A 249 -85.34 -31.21 -18.64
C THR A 249 -84.98 -29.87 -18.00
N ASP A 250 -85.75 -29.38 -17.02
CA ASP A 250 -85.43 -28.17 -16.25
C ASP A 250 -84.11 -28.32 -15.49
N LYS A 251 -83.90 -29.46 -14.81
CA LYS A 251 -82.64 -29.77 -14.13
C LYS A 251 -81.46 -29.84 -15.09
N THR A 252 -81.65 -30.43 -16.26
CA THR A 252 -80.62 -30.54 -17.31
C THR A 252 -80.26 -29.18 -17.89
N SER A 253 -81.25 -28.31 -18.13
CA SER A 253 -81.03 -26.93 -18.56
C SER A 253 -80.17 -26.15 -17.56
N GLY A 254 -80.49 -26.23 -16.26
CA GLY A 254 -79.70 -25.57 -15.21
C GLY A 254 -78.28 -26.13 -15.07
N LEU A 255 -78.06 -27.42 -15.40
CA LEU A 255 -76.71 -27.99 -15.51
C LEU A 255 -75.94 -27.38 -16.69
N MET A 256 -76.58 -27.28 -17.86
CA MET A 256 -75.97 -26.72 -19.06
C MET A 256 -75.59 -25.25 -18.88
N GLU A 257 -76.44 -24.42 -18.27
CA GLU A 257 -76.13 -23.02 -17.95
C GLU A 257 -74.89 -22.89 -17.05
N ARG A 258 -74.77 -23.76 -16.03
CA ARG A 258 -73.59 -23.79 -15.16
C ARG A 258 -72.33 -24.20 -15.90
N VAL A 259 -72.41 -25.18 -16.80
CA VAL A 259 -71.26 -25.60 -17.61
C VAL A 259 -70.80 -24.46 -18.52
N VAL A 260 -71.71 -23.72 -19.16
CA VAL A 260 -71.36 -22.55 -19.99
C VAL A 260 -70.66 -21.47 -19.16
N SER A 261 -71.14 -21.19 -17.94
CA SER A 261 -70.46 -20.26 -17.03
C SER A 261 -69.05 -20.74 -16.67
N GLN A 262 -68.88 -22.03 -16.35
CA GLN A 262 -67.57 -22.59 -16.00
C GLN A 262 -66.60 -22.59 -17.18
N THR A 263 -67.07 -22.82 -18.42
CA THR A 263 -66.21 -22.74 -19.60
C THR A 263 -65.72 -21.32 -19.84
N ALA A 264 -66.52 -20.29 -19.55
CA ALA A 264 -66.07 -18.90 -19.63
C ALA A 264 -64.93 -18.59 -18.65
N ASP A 265 -65.01 -19.09 -17.41
CA ASP A 265 -63.94 -18.95 -16.42
C ASP A 265 -62.64 -19.63 -16.89
N VAL A 266 -62.73 -20.80 -17.50
CA VAL A 266 -61.57 -21.52 -18.07
C VAL A 266 -60.93 -20.72 -19.21
N VAL A 267 -61.72 -20.08 -20.09
CA VAL A 267 -61.18 -19.22 -21.15
C VAL A 267 -60.43 -18.03 -20.58
N MET A 268 -60.96 -17.37 -19.54
CA MET A 268 -60.26 -16.27 -18.87
C MET A 268 -58.94 -16.73 -18.22
N ALA A 269 -58.94 -17.90 -17.57
CA ALA A 269 -57.74 -18.47 -16.98
C ALA A 269 -56.67 -18.79 -18.06
N MET A 270 -57.08 -19.31 -19.21
CA MET A 270 -56.18 -19.58 -20.34
C MET A 270 -55.62 -18.29 -20.96
N GLY A 271 -56.42 -17.23 -21.04
CA GLY A 271 -55.94 -15.91 -21.47
C GLY A 271 -54.88 -15.34 -20.53
N THR A 272 -55.07 -15.51 -19.21
CA THR A 272 -54.07 -15.13 -18.21
C THR A 272 -52.78 -15.94 -18.37
N LEU A 273 -52.90 -17.24 -18.64
CA LEU A 273 -51.76 -18.13 -18.89
C LEU A 273 -50.97 -17.74 -20.17
N ASP A 274 -51.64 -17.35 -21.26
CA ASP A 274 -51.00 -16.80 -22.47
C ASP A 274 -50.20 -15.52 -22.16
N GLY A 275 -50.75 -14.65 -21.29
CA GLY A 275 -50.06 -13.48 -20.77
C GLY A 275 -48.76 -13.83 -20.04
N HIS A 276 -48.80 -14.81 -19.13
CA HIS A 276 -47.61 -15.28 -18.42
C HIS A 276 -46.53 -15.84 -19.36
N PHE A 277 -46.90 -16.58 -20.41
CA PHE A 277 -45.91 -17.03 -21.41
C PHE A 277 -45.29 -15.88 -22.19
N THR A 278 -46.04 -14.80 -22.43
CA THR A 278 -45.51 -13.57 -23.06
C THR A 278 -44.51 -12.85 -22.15
N ASP A 279 -44.79 -12.79 -20.85
CA ASP A 279 -43.88 -12.22 -19.86
C ASP A 279 -42.57 -13.03 -19.75
N ILE A 280 -42.67 -14.36 -19.81
CA ILE A 280 -41.49 -15.24 -19.81
C ILE A 280 -40.64 -14.99 -21.07
N SER A 281 -41.24 -14.94 -22.26
CA SER A 281 -40.51 -14.69 -23.52
C SER A 281 -39.82 -13.32 -23.54
N THR A 282 -40.47 -12.30 -22.96
CA THR A 282 -39.85 -10.97 -22.76
C THR A 282 -38.65 -11.06 -21.83
N SER A 283 -38.78 -11.79 -20.72
CA SER A 283 -37.70 -11.99 -19.74
C SER A 283 -36.51 -12.77 -20.33
N VAL A 284 -36.79 -13.81 -21.12
CA VAL A 284 -35.78 -14.55 -21.89
C VAL A 284 -35.03 -13.61 -22.82
N THR A 285 -35.74 -12.75 -23.55
CA THR A 285 -35.11 -11.79 -24.48
C THR A 285 -34.20 -10.81 -23.72
N HIS A 286 -34.61 -10.36 -22.53
CA HIS A 286 -33.77 -9.52 -21.67
C HIS A 286 -32.51 -10.25 -21.20
N SER A 287 -32.65 -11.49 -20.74
CA SER A 287 -31.52 -12.34 -20.34
C SER A 287 -30.54 -12.57 -21.49
N ALA A 288 -31.04 -12.83 -22.71
CA ALA A 288 -30.19 -13.02 -23.88
C ALA A 288 -29.37 -11.75 -24.23
N ARG A 289 -29.96 -10.55 -24.11
CA ARG A 289 -29.21 -9.29 -24.30
C ARG A 289 -28.15 -9.11 -23.23
N ALA A 290 -28.49 -9.32 -21.96
CA ALA A 290 -27.54 -9.20 -20.86
C ALA A 290 -26.35 -10.17 -20.99
N LEU A 291 -26.58 -11.38 -21.54
CA LEU A 291 -25.51 -12.33 -21.85
C LEU A 291 -24.61 -11.85 -22.99
N GLY A 292 -25.17 -11.19 -24.01
CA GLY A 292 -24.38 -10.54 -25.07
C GLY A 292 -23.44 -9.46 -24.52
N ASP A 293 -23.97 -8.57 -23.65
CA ASP A 293 -23.16 -7.53 -23.00
C ASP A 293 -22.07 -8.13 -22.10
N MET A 294 -22.37 -9.27 -21.46
CA MET A 294 -21.41 -10.01 -20.65
C MET A 294 -20.29 -10.61 -21.51
N GLU A 295 -20.58 -11.19 -22.66
CA GLU A 295 -19.55 -11.71 -23.58
C GLU A 295 -18.57 -10.60 -24.03
N ASP A 296 -19.07 -9.41 -24.35
CA ASP A 296 -18.22 -8.28 -24.72
C ASP A 296 -17.34 -7.81 -23.56
N SER A 297 -17.89 -7.79 -22.34
CA SER A 297 -17.12 -7.51 -21.12
C SER A 297 -16.03 -8.55 -20.87
N LEU A 298 -16.30 -9.83 -21.12
CA LEU A 298 -15.32 -10.91 -20.98
C LEU A 298 -14.18 -10.83 -22.01
N LYS A 299 -14.46 -10.39 -23.24
CA LYS A 299 -13.40 -10.09 -24.23
C LYS A 299 -12.50 -8.96 -23.73
N GLN A 300 -13.08 -7.90 -23.19
CA GLN A 300 -12.32 -6.78 -22.63
C GLN A 300 -11.46 -7.22 -21.44
N TYR A 301 -11.99 -8.02 -20.52
CA TYR A 301 -11.22 -8.55 -19.39
C TYR A 301 -10.04 -9.43 -19.83
N ASN A 302 -10.24 -10.31 -20.81
CA ASN A 302 -9.14 -11.09 -21.38
C ASN A 302 -8.05 -10.19 -21.97
N HIS A 303 -8.44 -9.15 -22.73
CA HIS A 303 -7.49 -8.19 -23.29
C HIS A 303 -6.68 -7.49 -22.20
N THR A 304 -7.35 -6.89 -21.22
CA THR A 304 -6.69 -6.18 -20.11
C THR A 304 -5.82 -7.11 -19.26
N THR A 305 -6.22 -8.38 -19.07
CA THR A 305 -5.39 -9.37 -18.36
C THR A 305 -4.07 -9.65 -19.08
N ASN A 306 -4.11 -9.72 -20.41
CA ASN A 306 -2.92 -9.91 -21.23
C ASN A 306 -2.01 -8.67 -21.17
N GLU A 307 -2.58 -7.46 -21.19
CA GLU A 307 -1.81 -6.21 -21.02
C GLU A 307 -1.14 -6.13 -19.65
N ILE A 308 -1.85 -6.50 -18.58
CA ILE A 308 -1.29 -6.58 -17.22
C ILE A 308 -0.13 -7.58 -17.19
N SER A 309 -0.33 -8.78 -17.75
CA SER A 309 0.71 -9.82 -17.78
C SER A 309 1.97 -9.34 -18.53
N GLY A 310 1.80 -8.66 -19.66
CA GLY A 310 2.89 -8.05 -20.40
C GLY A 310 3.62 -6.96 -19.60
N SER A 311 2.87 -6.08 -18.94
CA SER A 311 3.41 -5.00 -18.11
C SER A 311 4.21 -5.54 -16.92
N VAL A 312 3.71 -6.60 -16.27
CA VAL A 312 4.41 -7.26 -15.17
C VAL A 312 5.73 -7.89 -15.65
N SER A 313 5.76 -8.50 -16.84
CA SER A 313 7.00 -9.02 -17.41
C SER A 313 8.01 -7.89 -17.65
N GLN A 314 7.57 -6.76 -18.20
CA GLN A 314 8.44 -5.59 -18.42
C GLN A 314 8.99 -5.01 -17.11
N ILE A 315 8.17 -4.96 -16.05
CA ILE A 315 8.62 -4.53 -14.71
C ILE A 315 9.71 -5.48 -14.19
N ARG A 316 9.51 -6.79 -14.29
CA ARG A 316 10.50 -7.77 -13.85
C ARG A 316 11.83 -7.63 -14.60
N ASP A 317 11.77 -7.41 -15.91
CA ASP A 317 12.97 -7.20 -16.73
C ASP A 317 13.69 -5.90 -16.35
N SER A 318 12.93 -4.83 -16.12
CA SER A 318 13.46 -3.54 -15.64
C SER A 318 14.11 -3.65 -14.27
N LEU A 319 13.50 -4.38 -13.33
CA LEU A 319 14.07 -4.65 -12.00
C LEU A 319 15.37 -5.44 -12.09
N ASN A 320 15.45 -6.44 -12.97
CA ASN A 320 16.69 -7.19 -13.22
C ASN A 320 17.80 -6.30 -13.78
N VAL A 321 17.50 -5.40 -14.72
CA VAL A 321 18.47 -4.43 -15.25
C VAL A 321 18.92 -3.46 -14.15
N THR A 322 17.97 -2.92 -13.38
CA THR A 322 18.25 -1.99 -12.27
C THR A 322 19.12 -2.65 -11.20
N GLY A 323 18.88 -3.93 -10.87
CA GLY A 323 19.70 -4.69 -9.93
C GLY A 323 21.15 -4.84 -10.41
N LYS A 324 21.36 -5.13 -11.69
CA LYS A 324 22.71 -5.19 -12.28
C LYS A 324 23.42 -3.83 -12.23
N GLN A 325 22.70 -2.75 -12.54
CA GLN A 325 23.25 -1.39 -12.47
C GLN A 325 23.59 -0.98 -11.03
N SER A 326 22.73 -1.32 -10.08
CA SER A 326 22.93 -1.11 -8.64
C SER A 326 24.21 -1.78 -8.14
N HIS A 327 24.44 -3.04 -8.53
CA HIS A 327 25.67 -3.76 -8.19
C HIS A 327 26.93 -3.04 -8.73
N LYS A 328 26.92 -2.66 -10.02
CA LYS A 328 28.03 -1.93 -10.63
C LYS A 328 28.29 -0.59 -9.95
N LEU A 329 27.23 0.14 -9.59
CA LEU A 329 27.36 1.41 -8.89
C LEU A 329 27.96 1.22 -7.48
N SER A 330 27.67 0.08 -6.83
CA SER A 330 28.22 -0.27 -5.52
C SER A 330 29.73 -0.46 -5.59
N GLU A 331 30.20 -1.22 -6.59
CA GLU A 331 31.63 -1.42 -6.85
C GLU A 331 32.35 -0.09 -7.13
N GLN A 332 31.72 0.80 -7.90
CA GLN A 332 32.27 2.13 -8.20
C GLN A 332 32.34 3.02 -6.96
N ALA A 333 31.29 3.05 -6.15
CA ALA A 333 31.26 3.81 -4.90
C ALA A 333 32.32 3.30 -3.92
N PHE A 334 32.45 1.98 -3.78
CA PHE A 334 33.48 1.36 -2.95
C PHE A 334 34.89 1.69 -3.43
N THR A 335 35.15 1.61 -4.73
CA THR A 335 36.44 1.98 -5.33
C THR A 335 36.78 3.46 -5.09
N LEU A 336 35.78 4.33 -5.20
CA LEU A 336 35.92 5.75 -4.92
C LEU A 336 36.28 6.01 -3.45
N SER A 337 35.62 5.31 -2.52
CA SER A 337 35.96 5.35 -1.08
C SER A 337 37.43 4.98 -0.86
N LEU A 338 37.88 3.85 -1.40
CA LEU A 338 39.29 3.41 -1.27
C LEU A 338 40.28 4.41 -1.89
N THR A 339 39.91 5.03 -3.00
CA THR A 339 40.75 6.05 -3.65
C THR A 339 40.87 7.29 -2.77
N THR A 340 39.77 7.75 -2.16
CA THR A 340 39.81 8.88 -1.22
C THR A 340 40.65 8.59 0.02
N GLU A 341 40.56 7.38 0.58
CA GLU A 341 41.43 6.93 1.67
C GLU A 341 42.91 6.99 1.27
N GLY A 342 43.23 6.59 0.04
CA GLY A 342 44.59 6.66 -0.52
C GLY A 342 45.10 8.09 -0.67
N ILE A 343 44.25 9.02 -1.13
CA ILE A 343 44.62 10.44 -1.27
C ILE A 343 44.85 11.07 0.11
N PHE A 344 43.97 10.83 1.09
CA PHE A 344 44.17 11.32 2.46
C PHE A 344 45.47 10.80 3.07
N ARG A 345 45.84 9.54 2.79
CA ARG A 345 47.12 8.99 3.22
C ARG A 345 48.32 9.70 2.58
N ALA A 346 48.24 10.03 1.29
CA ALA A 346 49.29 10.76 0.61
C ALA A 346 49.42 12.21 1.13
N LEU A 347 48.30 12.82 1.53
CA LEU A 347 48.25 14.17 2.11
C LEU A 347 48.68 14.24 3.57
N ALA A 348 48.76 13.12 4.28
CA ALA A 348 49.06 13.08 5.73
C ALA A 348 50.34 13.84 6.14
N ASN A 349 51.34 13.87 5.24
CA ASN A 349 52.63 14.53 5.47
C ASN A 349 52.65 16.01 5.06
N TRP A 350 51.53 16.54 4.56
CA TRP A 350 51.40 17.91 4.09
C TRP A 350 50.55 18.73 5.07
N ASP A 351 50.90 20.00 5.23
CA ASP A 351 50.10 20.91 6.04
C ASP A 351 48.94 21.47 5.20
N THR A 352 47.87 20.69 5.11
CA THR A 352 46.66 21.05 4.35
C THR A 352 45.84 22.15 5.02
N HIS A 353 46.13 22.52 6.28
CA HIS A 353 45.33 23.46 7.07
C HIS A 353 43.83 23.08 7.19
N THR A 354 43.47 21.82 6.92
CA THR A 354 42.09 21.32 7.01
C THR A 354 41.78 20.74 8.39
N PHE A 355 40.50 20.56 8.70
CA PHE A 355 40.08 20.05 10.01
C PHE A 355 40.50 18.59 10.22
N ASP A 356 40.46 17.75 9.19
CA ASP A 356 40.99 16.38 9.21
C ASP A 356 42.49 16.34 9.54
N GLN A 357 43.29 17.31 9.09
CA GLN A 357 44.70 17.42 9.45
C GLN A 357 44.90 17.84 10.91
N GLN A 358 44.06 18.74 11.44
CA GLN A 358 44.05 19.05 12.88
C GLN A 358 43.69 17.82 13.71
N VAL A 359 42.70 17.05 13.25
CA VAL A 359 42.30 15.78 13.88
C VAL A 359 43.43 14.75 13.80
N LEU A 360 44.18 14.68 12.70
CA LEU A 360 45.34 13.80 12.56
C LEU A 360 46.42 14.12 13.61
N LEU A 361 46.72 15.40 13.82
CA LEU A 361 47.70 15.83 14.83
C LEU A 361 47.25 15.44 16.25
N LEU A 362 45.99 15.71 16.58
CA LEU A 362 45.39 15.33 17.87
C LEU A 362 45.41 13.81 18.08
N ALA A 363 45.06 13.05 17.03
CA ALA A 363 45.03 11.59 17.08
C ALA A 363 46.43 11.01 17.30
N ASN A 364 47.46 11.56 16.65
CA ASN A 364 48.86 11.14 16.83
C ASN A 364 49.36 11.41 18.26
N GLU A 365 49.09 12.60 18.80
CA GLU A 365 49.45 12.95 20.18
C GLU A 365 48.76 12.01 21.18
N ALA A 366 47.47 11.78 20.99
CA ALA A 366 46.67 10.90 21.84
C ALA A 366 47.09 9.43 21.72
N ALA A 367 47.41 8.96 20.52
CA ALA A 367 47.89 7.60 20.29
C ALA A 367 49.23 7.36 20.99
N LYS A 368 50.16 8.31 20.88
CA LYS A 368 51.44 8.27 21.61
C LYS A 368 51.22 8.25 23.11
N ALA A 369 50.37 9.14 23.64
CA ALA A 369 50.05 9.18 25.07
C ALA A 369 49.39 7.88 25.56
N CYS A 370 48.48 7.28 24.78
CA CYS A 370 47.88 5.99 25.09
C CYS A 370 48.93 4.87 25.10
N GLY A 371 49.83 4.85 24.10
CA GLY A 371 50.95 3.92 24.01
C GLY A 371 51.86 4.01 25.23
N GLU A 372 52.23 5.22 25.65
CA GLU A 372 53.03 5.49 26.85
C GLU A 372 52.33 5.01 28.13
N LYS A 373 51.01 5.22 28.26
CA LYS A 373 50.24 4.68 29.39
C LYS A 373 50.22 3.17 29.40
N LEU A 374 50.00 2.52 28.27
CA LEU A 374 50.05 1.06 28.20
C LEU A 374 51.45 0.52 28.52
N SER A 375 52.51 1.18 28.06
CA SER A 375 53.90 0.85 28.42
C SER A 375 54.15 1.00 29.94
N GLN A 376 53.61 2.03 30.58
CA GLN A 376 53.66 2.20 32.03
C GLN A 376 52.87 1.10 32.76
N GLY A 377 51.71 0.69 32.23
CA GLY A 377 50.92 -0.42 32.76
C GLY A 377 51.68 -1.75 32.75
N LEU A 378 52.43 -2.02 31.67
CA LEU A 378 53.33 -3.18 31.59
C LEU A 378 54.48 -3.09 32.60
N ALA A 379 55.15 -1.93 32.69
CA ALA A 379 56.26 -1.71 33.61
C ALA A 379 55.83 -1.89 35.07
N ASN A 380 54.63 -1.42 35.42
CA ASN A 380 54.06 -1.50 36.77
C ASN A 380 53.29 -2.82 37.01
N ARG A 381 53.32 -3.78 36.08
CA ARG A 381 52.66 -5.09 36.17
C ARG A 381 51.14 -5.01 36.44
N SER A 382 50.47 -3.98 35.91
CA SER A 382 49.01 -3.86 35.97
C SER A 382 48.29 -4.90 35.08
N PHE A 383 48.99 -5.38 34.05
CA PHE A 383 48.65 -6.52 33.19
C PHE A 383 49.95 -7.00 32.53
N THR A 384 49.92 -8.20 31.95
CA THR A 384 51.05 -8.82 31.23
C THR A 384 51.04 -8.47 29.74
N GLU A 385 52.17 -8.68 29.08
CA GLU A 385 52.29 -8.49 27.63
C GLU A 385 51.35 -9.41 26.85
N THR A 386 51.20 -10.67 27.29
CA THR A 386 50.25 -11.61 26.69
C THR A 386 48.81 -11.13 26.80
N GLU A 387 48.41 -10.62 27.97
CA GLU A 387 47.06 -10.08 28.17
C GLU A 387 46.77 -8.84 27.33
N LEU A 388 47.79 -8.03 27.05
CA LEU A 388 47.66 -6.81 26.26
C LEU A 388 47.56 -7.09 24.75
N PHE A 389 48.43 -7.96 24.21
CA PHE A 389 48.53 -8.20 22.76
C PHE A 389 47.73 -9.42 22.29
N ASN A 390 47.39 -10.34 23.19
CA ASN A 390 46.51 -11.49 22.94
C ASN A 390 45.37 -11.54 23.97
N PRO A 391 44.51 -10.50 24.03
CA PRO A 391 43.44 -10.43 25.01
C PRO A 391 42.45 -11.59 24.88
N GLN A 392 42.06 -12.12 26.03
CA GLN A 392 40.91 -13.00 26.17
C GLN A 392 39.67 -12.13 26.41
N TYR A 393 38.78 -12.06 25.42
CA TYR A 393 37.54 -11.29 25.50
C TYR A 393 36.48 -12.10 26.24
N GLN A 394 36.31 -11.85 27.54
CA GLN A 394 35.31 -12.54 28.34
C GLN A 394 33.95 -11.87 28.16
N PRO A 395 32.91 -12.57 27.65
CA PRO A 395 31.60 -11.97 27.47
C PRO A 395 31.00 -11.56 28.81
N ILE A 396 30.50 -10.33 28.89
CA ILE A 396 29.72 -9.84 30.03
C ILE A 396 28.31 -10.37 29.89
N ALA A 397 27.80 -11.05 30.92
CA ALA A 397 26.47 -11.64 30.91
C ALA A 397 25.38 -10.56 30.81
N ASN A 398 24.25 -10.89 30.16
CA ASN A 398 23.05 -10.06 30.08
C ASN A 398 23.27 -8.67 29.42
N THR A 399 24.13 -8.59 28.41
CA THR A 399 24.36 -7.36 27.63
C THR A 399 23.94 -7.54 26.17
N GLN A 400 23.21 -6.56 25.62
CA GLN A 400 22.84 -6.52 24.20
C GLN A 400 23.02 -5.09 23.64
N PRO A 401 23.94 -4.85 22.69
CA PRO A 401 24.89 -5.81 22.09
C PRO A 401 25.85 -6.44 23.10
N GLN A 402 26.42 -7.59 22.72
CA GLN A 402 27.40 -8.30 23.53
C GLN A 402 28.58 -7.39 23.88
N LYS A 403 28.85 -7.26 25.18
CA LYS A 403 30.03 -6.59 25.73
C LYS A 403 31.05 -7.62 26.22
N TYR A 404 32.29 -7.20 26.32
CA TYR A 404 33.40 -8.05 26.72
C TYR A 404 34.22 -7.37 27.81
N SER A 405 34.97 -8.16 28.56
CA SER A 405 35.99 -7.66 29.46
C SER A 405 37.36 -8.28 29.15
N THR A 406 38.41 -7.50 29.36
CA THR A 406 39.82 -7.88 29.21
C THR A 406 40.63 -7.46 30.45
N ALA A 407 41.81 -8.05 30.64
CA ALA A 407 42.63 -7.79 31.83
C ALA A 407 43.12 -6.33 31.97
N PHE A 408 43.21 -5.59 30.86
CA PHE A 408 43.66 -4.19 30.86
C PHE A 408 42.53 -3.17 31.01
N ASP A 409 41.27 -3.59 31.01
CA ASP A 409 40.09 -2.72 31.08
C ASP A 409 40.15 -1.71 32.24
N ARG A 410 40.43 -2.21 33.45
CA ARG A 410 40.48 -1.36 34.64
C ARG A 410 41.55 -0.28 34.52
N TYR A 411 42.69 -0.64 33.93
CA TYR A 411 43.80 0.29 33.74
C TYR A 411 43.46 1.35 32.70
N THR A 412 42.88 0.95 31.56
CA THR A 412 42.45 1.91 30.53
C THR A 412 41.33 2.81 31.05
N ASP A 413 40.39 2.29 31.85
CA ASP A 413 39.29 3.08 32.44
C ASP A 413 39.80 4.18 33.38
N GLN A 414 40.94 3.96 34.04
CA GLN A 414 41.58 4.93 34.92
C GLN A 414 42.42 5.96 34.15
N HIS A 415 43.07 5.57 33.04
CA HIS A 415 44.10 6.39 32.41
C HIS A 415 43.69 7.02 31.08
N PHE A 416 42.88 6.35 30.25
CA PHE A 416 42.51 6.86 28.93
C PHE A 416 41.55 8.06 28.96
N PRO A 417 40.62 8.23 29.92
CA PRO A 417 39.74 9.41 29.93
C PRO A 417 40.50 10.73 30.00
N ALA A 418 41.66 10.77 30.67
CA ALA A 418 42.51 11.96 30.75
C ALA A 418 43.09 12.37 29.38
N ILE A 419 43.14 11.45 28.41
CA ILE A 419 43.61 11.68 27.04
C ILE A 419 42.43 11.93 26.11
N GLN A 420 41.37 11.13 26.23
CA GLN A 420 40.21 11.13 25.32
C GLN A 420 39.26 12.31 25.54
N GLU A 421 38.92 12.64 26.79
CA GLU A 421 37.90 13.66 27.11
C GLU A 421 38.30 15.09 26.71
N PRO A 422 39.57 15.53 26.90
CA PRO A 422 39.97 16.88 26.48
C PRO A 422 39.79 17.14 24.98
N ILE A 423 39.87 16.11 24.13
CA ILE A 423 39.68 16.23 22.68
C ILE A 423 38.24 16.69 22.38
N LEU A 424 37.25 16.03 22.99
CA LEU A 424 35.83 16.38 22.81
C LEU A 424 35.49 17.74 23.44
N ALA A 425 36.09 18.08 24.57
CA ALA A 425 35.85 19.35 25.25
C ALA A 425 36.39 20.56 24.47
N LYS A 426 37.44 20.37 23.67
CA LYS A 426 38.06 21.43 22.86
C LYS A 426 37.46 21.56 21.45
N HIS A 427 36.83 20.51 20.93
CA HIS A 427 36.36 20.45 19.54
C HIS A 427 34.93 19.89 19.47
N ASN A 428 33.94 20.77 19.28
CA ASN A 428 32.52 20.40 19.24
C ASN A 428 32.16 19.54 18.02
N GLU A 429 32.95 19.59 16.96
CA GLU A 429 32.81 18.79 15.74
C GLU A 429 33.18 17.32 15.94
N ILE A 430 34.00 17.02 16.95
CA ILE A 430 34.44 15.66 17.26
C ILE A 430 33.32 14.96 18.04
N VAL A 431 32.83 13.87 17.45
CA VAL A 431 31.78 13.03 18.01
C VAL A 431 32.39 12.01 18.98
N TYR A 432 33.52 11.40 18.66
CA TYR A 432 34.22 10.53 19.60
C TYR A 432 35.72 10.54 19.37
N ALA A 433 36.48 10.22 20.41
CA ALA A 433 37.91 10.03 20.34
C ALA A 433 38.28 8.93 21.33
N GLY A 434 38.90 7.85 20.87
CA GLY A 434 39.24 6.75 21.75
C GLY A 434 40.09 5.67 21.12
N ALA A 435 40.71 4.90 22.00
CA ALA A 435 41.64 3.85 21.65
C ALA A 435 40.91 2.50 21.51
N VAL A 436 41.18 1.79 20.42
CA VAL A 436 40.72 0.42 20.19
C VAL A 436 41.90 -0.50 19.98
N ASP A 437 41.76 -1.79 20.32
CA ASP A 437 42.78 -2.78 19.97
C ASP A 437 42.68 -3.23 18.50
N ARG A 438 43.58 -4.12 18.08
CA ARG A 438 43.62 -4.68 16.71
C ARG A 438 42.37 -5.42 16.25
N LYS A 439 41.46 -5.81 17.15
CA LYS A 439 40.18 -6.42 16.77
C LYS A 439 39.02 -5.43 16.84
N GLY A 440 39.30 -4.14 17.05
CA GLY A 440 38.28 -3.10 17.18
C GLY A 440 37.58 -3.11 18.53
N TYR A 441 38.17 -3.73 19.57
CA TYR A 441 37.61 -3.67 20.91
C TYR A 441 37.86 -2.31 21.54
N PHE A 442 36.81 -1.72 22.09
CA PHE A 442 36.82 -0.40 22.71
C PHE A 442 36.88 -0.53 24.24
N PRO A 443 38.08 -0.72 24.85
CA PRO A 443 38.17 -0.95 26.29
C PRO A 443 37.62 0.23 27.07
N THR A 444 37.96 1.46 26.70
CA THR A 444 37.46 2.65 27.38
C THR A 444 37.03 3.66 26.35
N HIS A 445 35.75 4.03 26.39
CA HIS A 445 35.17 5.02 25.50
C HIS A 445 34.91 6.33 26.25
N ASN A 446 34.77 7.43 25.51
CA ASN A 446 34.35 8.71 26.06
C ASN A 446 33.14 8.59 27.02
N LYS A 447 33.10 9.41 28.07
CA LYS A 447 32.08 9.35 29.14
C LYS A 447 30.64 9.36 28.62
N ARG A 448 30.36 10.16 27.59
CA ARG A 448 29.03 10.25 26.97
C ARG A 448 28.55 8.95 26.32
N PHE A 449 29.47 8.03 26.01
CA PHE A 449 29.21 6.70 25.46
C PHE A 449 29.56 5.58 26.44
N SER A 450 29.70 5.90 27.72
CA SER A 450 30.01 4.96 28.81
C SER A 450 28.96 5.07 29.92
N GLN A 451 27.71 5.41 29.57
CA GLN A 451 26.60 5.54 30.53
C GLN A 451 26.21 4.16 31.08
N ALA A 452 25.62 4.11 32.28
CA ALA A 452 25.16 2.85 32.87
C ALA A 452 24.14 2.15 31.96
N LEU A 453 24.19 0.82 31.89
CA LEU A 453 23.23 0.02 31.11
C LEU A 453 21.83 0.15 31.71
N THR A 454 20.85 0.36 30.83
CA THR A 454 19.44 0.54 31.19
C THR A 454 18.60 -0.72 30.99
N GLY A 455 19.11 -1.71 30.24
CA GLY A 455 18.40 -2.92 29.85
C GLY A 455 17.49 -2.74 28.63
N LYS A 456 17.43 -1.52 28.06
CA LYS A 456 16.71 -1.22 26.82
C LYS A 456 17.70 -1.14 25.67
N VAL A 457 17.62 -2.09 24.73
CA VAL A 457 18.56 -2.22 23.60
C VAL A 457 18.72 -0.92 22.83
N GLU A 458 17.62 -0.23 22.52
CA GLU A 458 17.64 1.02 21.74
C GLU A 458 18.39 2.16 22.45
N VAL A 459 18.31 2.22 23.78
CA VAL A 459 18.97 3.25 24.60
C VAL A 459 20.45 2.90 24.79
N ASP A 460 20.74 1.63 25.11
CA ASP A 460 22.07 1.15 25.42
C ASP A 460 22.97 1.13 24.17
N MET A 461 22.40 0.87 22.99
CA MET A 461 23.07 0.95 21.68
C MET A 461 23.71 2.31 21.40
N VAL A 462 23.07 3.39 21.87
CA VAL A 462 23.50 4.77 21.59
C VAL A 462 24.42 5.29 22.69
N HIS A 463 24.07 5.06 23.96
CA HIS A 463 24.71 5.71 25.10
C HIS A 463 25.76 4.87 25.83
N ASN A 464 25.87 3.56 25.53
CA ASN A 464 26.89 2.69 26.08
C ASN A 464 27.60 1.88 24.99
N ARG A 465 28.67 2.46 24.44
CA ARG A 465 29.52 1.92 23.37
C ARG A 465 30.88 1.43 23.86
N THR A 466 31.20 1.57 25.15
CA THR A 466 32.40 0.98 25.77
C THR A 466 32.27 -0.54 25.92
N LYS A 467 33.41 -1.23 26.08
CA LYS A 467 33.51 -2.68 26.27
C LYS A 467 32.90 -3.48 25.12
N ARG A 468 32.83 -2.88 23.93
CA ARG A 468 32.21 -3.45 22.73
C ARG A 468 33.27 -3.76 21.70
N LEU A 469 33.08 -4.86 20.98
CA LEU A 469 33.85 -5.18 19.78
C LEU A 469 33.16 -4.55 18.56
N PHE A 470 33.85 -3.66 17.85
CA PHE A 470 33.41 -3.13 16.56
C PHE A 470 34.04 -3.97 15.45
N ASN A 471 33.38 -5.09 15.14
CA ASN A 471 33.86 -6.08 14.20
C ASN A 471 33.33 -5.90 12.76
N ASP A 472 32.72 -4.75 12.47
CA ASP A 472 32.36 -4.37 11.11
C ASP A 472 33.61 -3.95 10.29
N PRO A 473 33.53 -3.91 8.94
CA PRO A 473 34.66 -3.56 8.10
C PRO A 473 35.32 -2.21 8.43
N THR A 474 34.56 -1.21 8.90
CA THR A 474 35.09 0.09 9.33
C THR A 474 35.63 0.02 10.76
N GLY A 475 34.98 -0.76 11.63
CA GLY A 475 35.39 -1.06 12.99
C GLY A 475 36.80 -1.66 13.10
N ILE A 476 37.03 -2.78 12.43
CA ILE A 476 38.28 -3.56 12.56
C ILE A 476 39.47 -2.81 11.94
N ARG A 477 39.27 -2.21 10.76
CA ARG A 477 40.36 -1.60 9.99
C ARG A 477 41.07 -0.51 10.76
N CYS A 478 40.33 0.31 11.50
CA CYS A 478 40.90 1.38 12.31
C CYS A 478 41.79 0.92 13.48
N GLY A 479 41.61 -0.30 13.99
CA GLY A 479 42.50 -0.87 15.00
C GLY A 479 43.64 -1.72 14.40
N ALA A 480 43.42 -2.27 13.21
CA ALA A 480 44.32 -3.26 12.62
C ALA A 480 45.38 -2.67 11.66
N HIS A 481 45.11 -1.51 11.04
CA HIS A 481 46.03 -0.90 10.08
C HIS A 481 47.32 -0.39 10.73
N THR A 482 48.42 -0.38 9.98
CA THR A 482 49.72 0.20 10.38
C THR A 482 50.14 1.38 9.51
N GLU A 483 49.23 1.87 8.69
CA GLU A 483 49.43 3.06 7.84
C GLU A 483 49.54 4.33 8.70
N PRO A 484 50.23 5.40 8.24
CA PRO A 484 50.37 6.65 8.99
C PRO A 484 49.05 7.31 9.38
N VAL A 485 48.04 7.16 8.52
CA VAL A 485 46.66 7.59 8.75
C VAL A 485 45.73 6.69 7.93
N LEU A 486 44.55 6.45 8.49
CA LEU A 486 43.40 5.93 7.76
C LEU A 486 42.23 6.87 8.02
N LEU A 487 41.68 7.49 6.98
CA LEU A 487 40.49 8.35 7.08
C LEU A 487 39.34 7.72 6.30
N GLN A 488 38.43 7.09 7.02
CA GLN A 488 37.25 6.44 6.44
C GLN A 488 36.07 7.40 6.48
N THR A 489 35.26 7.41 5.42
CA THR A 489 33.99 8.17 5.38
C THR A 489 32.85 7.19 5.25
N TYR A 490 31.90 7.22 6.17
CA TYR A 490 30.77 6.31 6.17
C TYR A 490 29.50 7.00 6.66
N LYS A 491 28.35 6.45 6.28
CA LYS A 491 27.04 6.91 6.76
C LYS A 491 26.65 6.09 7.98
N ARG A 492 26.35 6.75 9.11
CA ARG A 492 25.80 6.07 10.29
C ARG A 492 24.37 5.60 10.03
N ASP A 493 23.88 4.67 10.85
CA ASP A 493 22.47 4.26 10.89
C ASP A 493 21.51 5.46 11.09
N THR A 494 21.99 6.57 11.65
CA THR A 494 21.26 7.82 11.85
C THR A 494 21.16 8.69 10.58
N GLY A 495 21.78 8.30 9.48
CA GLY A 495 21.84 9.07 8.23
C GLY A 495 22.91 10.17 8.19
N GLU A 496 23.65 10.39 9.27
CA GLU A 496 24.77 11.33 9.31
C GLU A 496 26.00 10.76 8.61
N VAL A 497 26.65 11.54 7.74
CA VAL A 497 27.95 11.20 7.16
C VAL A 497 29.05 11.58 8.14
N MET A 498 29.90 10.60 8.45
CA MET A 498 30.95 10.70 9.45
C MET A 498 32.30 10.41 8.81
N HIS A 499 33.29 11.21 9.20
CA HIS A 499 34.68 10.86 9.04
C HIS A 499 35.15 10.13 10.30
N ASP A 500 35.94 9.07 10.10
CA ASP A 500 36.63 8.34 11.16
C ASP A 500 38.10 8.21 10.79
N LEU A 501 38.89 9.02 11.50
CA LEU A 501 40.33 9.06 11.35
C LEU A 501 40.95 8.14 12.39
N SER A 502 41.86 7.27 11.96
CA SER A 502 42.63 6.44 12.87
C SER A 502 44.12 6.47 12.59
N VAL A 503 44.89 6.38 13.68
CA VAL A 503 46.36 6.25 13.66
C VAL A 503 46.79 5.11 14.59
N PRO A 504 47.87 4.39 14.27
CA PRO A 504 48.31 3.24 15.06
C PRO A 504 48.88 3.64 16.43
N ILE A 505 48.54 2.86 17.45
CA ILE A 505 49.09 2.92 18.82
C ILE A 505 50.15 1.82 18.94
N TYR A 506 51.37 2.24 19.27
CA TYR A 506 52.47 1.34 19.57
C TYR A 506 52.78 1.33 21.05
N VAL A 507 52.99 0.14 21.60
CA VAL A 507 53.40 -0.09 22.99
C VAL A 507 54.74 -0.81 22.96
N ASN A 508 55.79 -0.17 23.48
CA ASN A 508 57.18 -0.68 23.39
C ASN A 508 57.59 -1.11 21.97
N GLY A 509 57.15 -0.36 20.93
CA GLY A 509 57.44 -0.65 19.53
C GLY A 509 56.57 -1.73 18.87
N LYS A 510 55.67 -2.39 19.61
CA LYS A 510 54.71 -3.37 19.07
C LYS A 510 53.33 -2.73 18.83
N HIS A 511 52.72 -3.01 17.69
CA HIS A 511 51.40 -2.48 17.34
C HIS A 511 50.31 -3.11 18.23
N TRP A 512 49.64 -2.30 19.04
CA TRP A 512 48.58 -2.74 19.94
C TRP A 512 47.18 -2.58 19.34
N GLY A 513 46.96 -1.47 18.64
CA GLY A 513 45.66 -1.06 18.16
C GLY A 513 45.70 0.33 17.54
N GLY A 514 44.57 1.01 17.44
CA GLY A 514 44.47 2.34 16.83
C GLY A 514 43.78 3.35 17.73
N PHE A 515 44.19 4.62 17.65
CA PHE A 515 43.45 5.74 18.21
C PHE A 515 42.55 6.31 17.14
N ARG A 516 41.24 6.29 17.39
CA ARG A 516 40.21 6.69 16.44
C ARG A 516 39.56 7.99 16.86
N VAL A 517 39.28 8.84 15.88
CA VAL A 517 38.57 10.10 16.07
C VAL A 517 37.46 10.19 15.03
N GLY A 518 36.22 10.09 15.50
CA GLY A 518 35.03 10.27 14.67
C GLY A 518 34.55 11.72 14.73
N PHE A 519 34.36 12.35 13.59
CA PHE A 519 33.88 13.73 13.49
C PHE A 519 32.91 13.92 12.32
N LYS A 520 32.08 14.95 12.41
CA LYS A 520 31.10 15.24 11.35
C LYS A 520 31.84 15.63 10.07
N ALA A 521 31.50 15.00 8.96
CA ALA A 521 31.97 15.44 7.65
C ALA A 521 31.23 16.74 7.29
N LYS A 522 31.95 17.87 7.20
CA LYS A 522 31.40 19.16 6.80
C LYS A 522 31.77 19.39 5.33
N SER A 523 30.76 19.64 4.50
CA SER A 523 30.88 19.97 3.07
C SER A 523 31.57 21.29 2.80
#